data_AF-A0A0K9Q156-F1
#
_entry.id   AF-A0A0K9Q156-F1
#
_cell.length_a   1.000
_cell.length_b   1.000
_cell.length_c   1.000
_cell.angle_alpha   90.00
_cell.angle_beta   90.00
_cell.angle_gamma   90.00
#
_symmetry.space_group_name_H-M   'P 1'
#
loop_
_entity.id
_entity.type
_entity.pdbx_description
1 polymer ?
#
loop_
_entity_poly.entity_id
_entity_poly.type
_entity_poly.pdbx_seq_one_letter_code
_entity_poly.pdbx_strand_id
1 'polypeptide(L)'
;MMGPEQVHLALTERENEMRVMWITGNKDECFVEYGRRKEGKLEERIKAVLARYEISHMCDKPANTSIGWRDPGWVHDAAMTGLKRGTRYYYRVMGVIHEIFKS
;
A
#
# COMPACT_ATOMS: atom_id res chain seq x y z
N MET A 1 14.44 -0.12 -11.52
CA MET A 1 13.57 0.28 -10.40
C MET A 1 13.20 -0.99 -9.66
N MET A 2 13.49 -1.09 -8.36
CA MET A 2 13.04 -2.25 -7.57
C MET A 2 11.52 -2.19 -7.45
N GLY A 3 10.84 -3.33 -7.63
CA GLY A 3 9.39 -3.41 -7.54
C GLY A 3 8.88 -3.19 -6.11
N PRO A 4 7.56 -3.11 -5.92
CA PRO A 4 6.99 -2.97 -4.60
C PRO A 4 7.25 -4.25 -3.80
N GLU A 5 7.71 -4.10 -2.56
CA GLU A 5 7.86 -5.22 -1.63
C GLU A 5 6.68 -5.26 -0.66
N GLN A 6 6.37 -6.45 -0.15
CA GLN A 6 5.41 -6.61 0.94
C GLN A 6 4.06 -5.91 0.65
N VAL A 7 3.48 -6.18 -0.53
CA VAL A 7 2.15 -5.66 -0.87
C VAL A 7 1.10 -6.40 -0.03
N HIS A 8 0.35 -5.66 0.78
CA HIS A 8 -0.68 -6.19 1.68
C HIS A 8 -1.99 -5.44 1.51
N LEU A 9 -3.09 -6.18 1.66
CA LEU A 9 -4.44 -5.65 1.61
C LEU A 9 -5.08 -5.72 2.99
N ALA A 10 -5.88 -4.71 3.31
CA ALA A 10 -6.66 -4.67 4.53
C ALA A 10 -8.04 -4.08 4.27
N LEU A 11 -9.01 -4.55 5.04
CA LEU A 11 -10.30 -3.86 5.16
C LEU A 11 -10.11 -2.56 5.93
N THR A 12 -10.90 -1.55 5.59
CA THR A 12 -11.02 -0.33 6.40
C THR A 12 -12.35 -0.34 7.16
N GLU A 13 -12.59 0.69 7.95
CA GLU A 13 -13.87 0.89 8.65
C GLU A 13 -15.03 1.21 7.69
N ARG A 14 -14.75 1.54 6.43
CA ARG A 14 -15.77 1.91 5.44
C ARG A 14 -16.06 0.74 4.50
N GLU A 15 -17.35 0.41 4.38
CA GLU A 15 -17.80 -0.72 3.59
C GLU A 15 -17.45 -0.62 2.10
N ASN A 16 -17.25 0.57 1.56
CA ASN A 16 -16.90 0.78 0.15
C ASN A 16 -15.41 1.03 -0.08
N GLU A 17 -14.57 0.68 0.89
CA GLU A 17 -13.12 0.90 0.82
C GLU A 17 -12.31 -0.38 1.07
N MET A 18 -11.10 -0.40 0.52
CA MET A 18 -10.03 -1.32 0.88
C MET A 18 -8.69 -0.59 0.84
N ARG A 19 -7.84 -0.88 1.81
CA ARG A 19 -6.50 -0.32 1.91
C ARG A 19 -5.49 -1.26 1.27
N VAL A 20 -4.52 -0.69 0.56
CA VAL A 20 -3.32 -1.37 0.11
C VAL A 20 -2.10 -0.67 0.71
N MET A 21 -1.16 -1.47 1.22
CA MET A 21 0.11 -1.02 1.75
C MET A 21 1.27 -1.76 1.09
N TRP A 22 2.39 -1.09 0.88
CA TRP A 22 3.62 -1.69 0.36
C TRP A 22 4.86 -0.90 0.81
N ILE A 23 6.05 -1.48 0.61
CA ILE A 23 7.33 -0.89 1.01
C ILE A 23 8.19 -0.59 -0.21
N THR A 24 8.91 0.52 -0.17
CA THR A 24 9.97 0.89 -1.12
C THR A 24 11.25 1.34 -0.41
N GLY A 25 12.37 1.30 -1.12
CA GLY A 25 13.66 1.81 -0.61
C GLY A 25 13.81 3.34 -0.68
N ASN A 26 12.89 4.05 -1.34
CA ASN A 26 12.93 5.51 -1.50
C ASN A 26 11.57 6.16 -1.19
N LYS A 27 11.57 7.49 -1.10
CA LYS A 27 10.39 8.32 -0.77
C LYS A 27 9.63 8.83 -1.99
N ASP A 28 9.80 8.20 -3.14
CA ASP A 28 9.20 8.67 -4.38
C ASP A 28 7.68 8.63 -4.26
N GLU A 29 7.01 9.59 -4.89
CA GLU A 29 5.55 9.60 -4.89
C GLU A 29 5.01 8.39 -5.63
N CYS A 30 4.19 7.60 -4.95
CA CYS A 30 3.57 6.42 -5.54
C CYS A 30 2.04 6.56 -5.58
N PHE A 31 1.44 5.79 -6.49
CA PHE A 31 0.02 5.84 -6.77
C PHE A 31 -0.53 4.42 -6.86
N VAL A 32 -1.80 4.28 -6.50
CA VAL A 32 -2.60 3.10 -6.80
C VAL A 32 -3.57 3.46 -7.90
N GLU A 33 -3.56 2.69 -8.97
CA GLU A 33 -4.58 2.76 -10.00
C GLU A 33 -5.49 1.55 -9.86
N TYR A 34 -6.80 1.70 -10.03
CA TYR A 34 -7.73 0.58 -9.84
C TYR A 34 -9.01 0.71 -10.67
N GLY A 35 -9.63 -0.43 -10.97
CA GLY A 35 -10.81 -0.50 -11.82
C GLY A 35 -11.35 -1.91 -11.96
N ARG A 36 -12.45 -2.08 -12.69
CA ARG A 36 -13.13 -3.39 -12.84
C ARG A 36 -12.59 -4.21 -14.01
N ARG A 37 -11.89 -3.56 -14.95
CA ARG A 37 -11.29 -4.21 -16.13
C ARG A 37 -9.79 -4.34 -15.93
N LYS A 38 -9.26 -5.54 -16.15
CA LYS A 38 -7.82 -5.82 -16.05
C LYS A 38 -7.06 -5.20 -17.23
N GLU A 39 -7.63 -5.25 -18.44
CA GLU A 39 -7.01 -4.67 -19.62
C GLU A 39 -7.29 -3.17 -19.74
N GLY A 40 -6.30 -2.46 -20.29
CA GLY A 40 -6.41 -1.04 -20.58
C GLY A 40 -6.13 -0.14 -19.38
N LYS A 41 -6.69 1.06 -19.43
CA LYS A 41 -6.52 2.06 -18.36
C LYS A 41 -7.47 1.73 -17.21
N LEU A 42 -6.92 1.64 -16.01
CA LEU A 42 -7.70 1.51 -14.78
C LEU A 42 -8.45 2.83 -14.50
N GLU A 43 -9.67 2.70 -13.98
CA GLU A 43 -10.68 3.76 -13.90
C GLU A 43 -10.24 4.90 -12.97
N GLU A 44 -9.66 4.54 -11.82
CA GLU A 44 -9.33 5.46 -10.73
C GLU A 44 -7.81 5.49 -10.48
N ARG A 45 -7.33 6.63 -9.96
CA ARG A 45 -5.93 6.80 -9.54
C ARG A 45 -5.87 7.62 -8.26
N ILE A 46 -5.29 7.06 -7.20
CA ILE A 46 -5.12 7.70 -5.90
C ILE A 46 -3.65 7.79 -5.53
N LYS A 47 -3.25 8.90 -4.89
CA LYS A 47 -1.91 9.07 -4.35
C LYS A 47 -1.79 8.31 -3.02
N ALA A 48 -0.66 7.63 -2.83
CA ALA A 48 -0.35 7.00 -1.56
C ALA A 48 0.13 8.04 -0.54
N VAL A 49 -0.26 7.86 0.72
CA VAL A 49 0.35 8.54 1.85
C VAL A 49 1.64 7.82 2.22
N LEU A 50 2.69 8.59 2.46
CA LEU A 50 3.99 8.06 2.83
C LEU A 50 4.16 8.06 4.35
N ALA A 51 4.62 6.95 4.91
CA ALA A 51 4.91 6.80 6.32
C ALA A 51 6.25 6.08 6.52
N ARG A 52 6.90 6.37 7.65
CA ARG A 52 8.06 5.62 8.15
C ARG A 52 8.16 5.81 9.66
N TYR A 53 8.88 4.93 10.32
CA TYR A 53 9.29 5.12 11.70
C TYR A 53 10.81 5.15 11.78
N GLU A 54 11.34 5.82 12.81
CA GLU A 54 12.76 5.94 13.08
C GLU A 54 13.12 5.18 14.36
N ILE A 55 14.42 4.95 14.56
CA ILE A 55 14.93 4.34 15.80
C ILE A 55 14.49 5.12 17.05
N SER A 56 14.37 6.45 16.96
CA SER A 56 13.91 7.31 18.05
C SER A 56 12.43 7.13 18.40
N HIS A 57 11.64 6.49 17.54
CA HIS A 57 10.25 6.13 17.83
C HIS A 57 10.12 4.81 18.60
N MET A 58 11.22 4.06 18.77
CA MET A 58 11.21 2.78 19.48
C MET A 58 11.31 3.01 21.00
N CYS A 59 10.39 2.41 21.76
CA CYS A 59 10.31 2.63 23.21
C CYS A 59 11.50 1.99 23.96
N ASP A 60 11.80 0.73 23.66
CA ASP A 60 12.67 -0.10 24.50
C ASP A 60 13.71 -0.89 23.71
N LYS A 61 14.69 -1.40 24.45
CA LYS A 61 15.70 -2.33 23.91
C LYS A 61 15.04 -3.67 23.58
N PRO A 62 15.46 -4.37 22.51
CA PRO A 62 16.58 -4.02 21.62
C PRO A 62 16.18 -3.10 20.45
N ALA A 63 14.89 -2.82 20.23
CA ALA A 63 14.39 -2.09 19.06
C ALA A 63 14.97 -0.67 18.95
N ASN A 64 15.23 0.01 20.08
CA ASN A 64 15.83 1.34 20.12
C ASN A 64 17.38 1.33 20.14
N THR A 65 18.02 0.20 19.83
CA THR A 65 19.49 0.07 19.79
C THR A 65 19.99 -0.12 18.37
N SER A 66 21.23 0.29 18.07
CA SER A 66 21.84 0.09 16.75
C SER A 66 21.92 -1.37 16.32
N ILE A 67 22.00 -2.31 17.27
CA ILE A 67 22.04 -3.75 17.00
C ILE A 67 20.66 -4.26 16.56
N GLY A 68 19.60 -3.88 17.30
CA GLY A 68 18.24 -4.34 17.05
C GLY A 68 17.45 -3.55 16.01
N TRP A 69 17.90 -2.34 15.67
CA TRP A 69 17.27 -1.48 14.68
C TRP A 69 17.58 -1.92 13.24
N ARG A 70 16.57 -1.85 12.38
CA ARG A 70 16.70 -1.96 10.92
C ARG A 70 15.85 -0.87 10.29
N ASP A 71 16.41 -0.16 9.31
CA ASP A 71 15.64 0.83 8.55
C ASP A 71 14.48 0.11 7.84
N PRO A 72 13.23 0.53 8.07
CA PRO A 72 12.06 -0.15 7.52
C PRO A 72 11.79 0.18 6.06
N GLY A 73 12.58 1.08 5.46
CA GLY A 73 12.26 1.71 4.19
C GLY A 73 11.12 2.71 4.34
N TRP A 74 10.32 2.80 3.28
CA TRP A 74 9.20 3.73 3.20
C TRP A 74 7.90 2.95 2.98
N VAL A 75 6.96 3.13 3.90
CA VAL A 75 5.63 2.51 3.83
C VAL A 75 4.71 3.44 3.06
N HIS A 76 4.07 2.91 2.02
CA HIS A 76 3.02 3.59 1.29
C HIS A 76 1.67 3.04 1.74
N ASP A 77 0.71 3.92 2.03
CA ASP A 77 -0.65 3.57 2.46
C ASP A 77 -1.66 4.29 1.55
N ALA A 78 -2.54 3.53 0.90
CA ALA A 78 -3.58 4.09 0.06
C ALA A 78 -4.92 3.35 0.27
N ALA A 79 -6.00 4.13 0.43
CA ALA A 79 -7.37 3.60 0.50
C ALA A 79 -8.07 3.73 -0.86
N MET A 80 -8.32 2.61 -1.53
CA MET A 80 -9.19 2.55 -2.70
C MET A 80 -10.63 2.71 -2.23
N THR A 81 -11.38 3.61 -2.86
CA THR A 81 -12.72 4.01 -2.43
C THR A 81 -13.77 3.74 -3.51
N GLY A 82 -15.06 3.84 -3.16
CA GLY A 82 -16.14 3.61 -4.13
C GLY A 82 -16.25 2.15 -4.61
N LEU A 83 -15.70 1.20 -3.85
CA LEU A 83 -15.73 -0.22 -4.18
C LEU A 83 -17.11 -0.80 -3.88
N LYS A 84 -17.68 -1.53 -4.85
CA LYS A 84 -18.96 -2.22 -4.69
C LYS A 84 -18.75 -3.61 -4.11
N ARG A 85 -19.65 -4.01 -3.20
CA ARG A 85 -19.70 -5.39 -2.69
C ARG A 85 -19.98 -6.40 -3.81
N GLY A 86 -19.55 -7.64 -3.60
CA GLY A 86 -19.62 -8.72 -4.58
C GLY A 86 -18.87 -8.46 -5.89
N THR A 87 -17.95 -7.48 -5.92
CA THR A 87 -17.31 -7.02 -7.16
C THR A 87 -15.80 -7.27 -7.12
N ARG A 88 -15.27 -7.81 -8.22
CA ARG A 88 -13.83 -7.93 -8.44
C ARG A 88 -13.28 -6.64 -9.01
N TYR A 89 -12.16 -6.20 -8.46
CA TYR A 89 -11.37 -5.08 -8.94
C TYR A 89 -9.94 -5.56 -9.23
N TYR A 90 -9.27 -4.82 -10.10
CA TYR A 90 -7.85 -4.93 -10.37
C TYR A 90 -7.20 -3.64 -9.90
N TYR A 91 -6.03 -3.75 -9.29
CA TYR A 91 -5.26 -2.59 -8.86
C TYR A 91 -3.81 -2.72 -9.26
N ARG A 92 -3.16 -1.59 -9.48
CA ARG A 92 -1.77 -1.50 -9.92
C ARG A 92 -0.97 -0.65 -8.94
N VAL A 93 0.11 -1.23 -8.44
CA VAL A 93 1.14 -0.57 -7.61
C VAL A 93 2.47 -0.71 -8.31
N MET A 94 3.15 0.42 -8.57
CA MET A 94 4.47 0.45 -9.22
C MET A 94 4.58 -0.44 -10.48
N GLY A 95 3.53 -0.47 -11.30
CA GLY A 95 3.48 -1.26 -12.53
C GLY A 95 3.02 -2.71 -12.38
N VAL A 96 2.93 -3.24 -11.15
CA VAL A 96 2.49 -4.60 -10.88
C VAL A 96 0.98 -4.63 -10.65
N ILE A 97 0.26 -5.47 -11.41
CA ILE A 97 -1.19 -5.62 -11.30
C ILE A 97 -1.53 -6.78 -10.36
N HIS A 98 -2.47 -6.52 -9.48
CA HIS A 98 -3.06 -7.46 -8.53
C HIS A 98 -4.58 -7.45 -8.67
N GLU A 99 -5.24 -8.43 -8.07
CA GLU A 99 -6.70 -8.50 -8.00
C GLU A 99 -7.19 -8.44 -6.56
N ILE A 100 -8.40 -7.94 -6.39
CA ILE A 100 -9.07 -7.84 -5.12
C ILE A 100 -10.56 -8.10 -5.29
N PHE A 101 -11.13 -8.89 -4.39
CA PHE A 101 -12.57 -9.14 -4.37
C PHE A 101 -13.17 -8.44 -3.15
N LYS A 102 -14.07 -7.49 -3.40
CA LYS A 102 -14.81 -6.83 -2.32
C LYS A 102 -16.02 -7.68 -1.97
N SER A 103 -15.97 -8.36 -0.83
CA SER A 103 -17.05 -9.23 -0.31
C SER A 103 -18.28 -8.48 0.18
#